data_AF-A0A377E7G1-F1
#
_entry.id   AF-A0A377E7G1-F1
#
_cell.length_a   1.000
_cell.length_b   1.000
_cell.length_c   1.000
_cell.angle_alpha   90.00
_cell.angle_beta   90.00
_cell.angle_gamma   90.00
#
_symmetry.space_group_name_H-M   'P 1'
#
loop_
_entity.id
_entity.type
_entity.pdbx_description
1 polymer ?
#
loop_
_entity_poly.entity_id
_entity_poly.type
_entity_poly.pdbx_seq_one_letter_code
_entity_poly.pdbx_strand_id
1 'polypeptide(L)' 'MPVPLMPTVFYCSGDLISIDPEGYITVQGREKDQINRGGEKIAAEEIENLLLRHPAVIYAALVSMEDELMGEKAVLIWW' A
#
# COMPACT_ATOMS: atom_id res chain seq x y z
N MET A 1 -1.25 -15.20 22.33
CA MET A 1 0.14 -15.73 22.45
C MET A 1 0.96 -15.01 21.40
N PRO A 2 2.06 -14.31 21.74
CA PRO A 2 2.86 -13.62 20.71
C PRO A 2 3.63 -14.64 19.87
N VAL A 3 3.61 -14.44 18.55
CA VAL A 3 4.35 -15.26 17.58
C VAL A 3 5.86 -14.99 17.74
N PRO A 4 6.73 -16.02 17.74
CA PRO A 4 8.17 -15.82 17.95
C PRO A 4 8.83 -15.15 16.74
N LEU A 5 9.61 -14.09 16.99
CA LEU A 5 10.48 -13.46 16.00
C LEU A 5 11.68 -14.38 15.73
N MET A 6 11.70 -15.06 14.59
CA MET A 6 12.89 -15.80 14.14
C MET A 6 13.95 -14.80 13.64
N PRO A 7 15.23 -14.94 14.05
CA PRO A 7 16.30 -14.04 13.64
C PRO A 7 16.81 -14.44 12.25
N THR A 8 16.08 -14.02 11.22
CA THR A 8 16.62 -13.95 9.87
C THR A 8 16.33 -12.57 9.33
N VAL A 9 17.40 -11.81 9.04
CA VAL A 9 17.28 -10.44 8.54
C VAL A 9 16.89 -10.51 7.06
N PHE A 10 15.62 -10.76 6.82
CA PHE A 10 15.01 -10.64 5.50
C PHE A 10 14.29 -9.30 5.40
N TYR A 11 14.55 -8.56 4.32
CA TYR A 11 13.78 -7.36 4.02
C TYR A 11 12.37 -7.76 3.59
N CYS A 12 11.37 -7.28 4.33
CA CYS A 12 9.97 -7.51 3.98
C CYS A 12 9.50 -6.39 3.04
N SER A 13 9.31 -6.71 1.75
CA SER A 13 8.91 -5.72 0.73
C SER A 13 7.49 -5.19 0.94
N GLY A 14 6.66 -5.93 1.70
CA GLY A 14 5.25 -5.65 1.92
C GLY A 14 4.36 -6.06 0.74
N ASP A 15 4.89 -6.75 -0.26
CA ASP A 15 4.09 -7.30 -1.37
C ASP A 15 3.47 -8.63 -0.94
N LEU A 16 2.18 -8.80 -1.20
CA LEU A 16 1.48 -10.06 -1.09
C LEU A 16 1.77 -10.86 -2.36
N ILE A 17 2.37 -12.03 -2.19
CA ILE A 17 2.76 -12.90 -3.30
C ILE A 17 2.21 -14.31 -3.12
N SER A 18 1.98 -15.00 -4.23
CA SER A 18 1.81 -16.45 -4.30
C SER A 18 2.92 -17.07 -5.14
N ILE A 19 3.37 -18.26 -4.75
CA ILE A 19 4.36 -19.05 -5.49
C ILE A 19 3.66 -20.29 -6.03
N ASP A 20 3.82 -20.57 -7.32
CA ASP A 20 3.25 -21.76 -7.95
C ASP A 20 4.14 -23.02 -7.73
N PRO A 21 3.65 -24.24 -8.06
CA PRO A 21 4.43 -25.47 -7.91
C PRO A 21 5.73 -25.51 -8.73
N GLU A 22 5.78 -24.76 -9.83
CA GLU A 22 6.94 -24.62 -10.71
C GLU A 22 7.96 -23.58 -10.19
N GLY A 23 7.61 -22.80 -9.16
CA GLY A 23 8.46 -21.83 -8.49
C GLY A 23 8.33 -20.38 -8.99
N TYR A 24 7.35 -20.06 -9.84
CA TYR A 24 7.11 -18.69 -10.29
C TYR A 24 6.33 -17.89 -9.25
N ILE A 25 6.67 -16.59 -9.16
CA ILE A 25 6.07 -15.65 -8.21
C ILE A 25 5.03 -14.80 -8.92
N THR A 26 3.80 -14.77 -8.39
CA THR A 26 2.75 -13.85 -8.79
C THR A 26 2.49 -12.84 -7.68
N VAL A 27 2.54 -11.55 -8.01
CA VAL A 27 2.20 -10.46 -7.09
C VAL A 27 0.69 -10.27 -7.07
N GLN A 28 0.07 -10.40 -5.90
CA GLN A 28 -1.38 -10.30 -5.71
C GLN A 28 -1.82 -8.97 -5.08
N GLY A 29 -0.89 -8.19 -4.54
CA GLY A 29 -1.20 -6.90 -3.94
C GLY A 29 -0.09 -6.45 -3.01
N ARG A 30 -0.40 -5.45 -2.18
CA ARG A 30 0.50 -4.94 -1.15
C ARG A 30 -0.21 -4.98 0.19
N GLU A 31 0.45 -5.49 1.23
CA GLU A 31 -0.04 -5.45 2.61
C GLU A 31 0.06 -4.03 3.20
N LYS A 32 0.99 -3.23 2.69
CA LYS A 32 1.18 -1.82 3.10
C LYS A 32 0.32 -0.90 2.25
N ASP A 33 -0.27 0.10 2.91
CA ASP A 33 -1.14 1.13 2.35
C ASP A 33 -0.38 2.06 1.39
N GLN A 34 -0.14 1.56 0.17
CA GLN A 34 0.71 2.19 -0.82
C GLN A 34 0.06 2.06 -2.20
N ILE A 35 -0.06 3.18 -2.89
CA ILE A 35 -0.65 3.27 -4.22
C ILE A 35 0.47 3.18 -5.26
N ASN A 36 0.29 2.36 -6.29
CA ASN A 36 1.22 2.21 -7.41
C ASN A 36 0.66 2.89 -8.67
N ARG A 37 0.97 4.18 -8.83
CA ARG A 37 0.48 4.97 -9.94
C ARG A 37 1.52 5.01 -11.06
N GLY A 38 1.33 4.22 -12.11
CA GLY A 38 2.22 4.19 -13.27
C GLY A 38 3.65 3.73 -12.95
N GLY A 39 3.83 2.91 -11.91
CA GLY A 39 5.15 2.49 -11.40
C GLY A 39 5.69 3.36 -10.26
N GLU A 40 5.05 4.49 -9.96
CA GLU A 40 5.43 5.38 -8.86
C GLU A 40 4.73 4.97 -7.55
N LYS A 41 5.51 4.91 -6.47
CA LYS A 41 5.08 4.43 -5.16
C LYS A 41 4.67 5.60 -4.27
N ILE A 42 3.37 5.72 -3.99
CA ILE A 42 2.81 6.76 -3.13
C ILE A 42 2.41 6.13 -1.79
N ALA A 43 2.97 6.60 -0.68
CA ALA A 43 2.55 6.18 0.65
C ALA A 43 1.24 6.91 1.03
N ALA A 44 0.16 6.15 1.28
CA ALA A 44 -1.14 6.72 1.64
C ALA A 44 -1.05 7.59 2.90
N GLU A 45 -0.39 7.07 3.93
CA GLU A 45 -0.17 7.74 5.22
C GLU A 45 0.50 9.11 5.07
N GLU A 46 1.43 9.29 4.12
CA GLU A 46 2.09 10.58 3.91
C GLU A 46 1.07 11.65 3.47
N ILE A 47 0.22 11.31 2.50
CA ILE A 47 -0.78 12.22 1.95
C ILE A 47 -1.91 12.48 2.96
N GLU A 48 -2.36 11.45 3.67
CA GLU A 48 -3.34 11.58 4.75
C GLU A 48 -2.85 12.54 5.85
N ASN A 49 -1.60 12.37 6.30
CA ASN A 49 -0.99 13.24 7.30
C ASN A 49 -0.83 14.68 6.82
N LEU A 50 -0.63 14.91 5.52
CA LEU A 50 -0.66 16.25 4.95
C LEU A 50 -2.08 16.85 5.00
N LEU A 51 -3.10 16.04 4.72
CA LEU A 51 -4.50 16.48 4.74
C LEU A 51 -4.98 16.83 6.15
N LEU A 52 -4.60 16.05 7.15
CA LEU A 52 -4.94 16.27 8.56
C LEU A 52 -4.37 17.60 9.11
N ARG A 53 -3.46 18.28 8.39
CA ARG A 53 -3.00 19.63 8.73
C ARG A 53 -4.01 20.70 8.35
N HIS A 54 -4.99 20.39 7.50
CA HIS A 54 -6.02 21.33 7.10
C HIS A 54 -7.12 21.42 8.18
N PRO A 55 -7.48 22.61 8.68
CA PRO A 55 -8.35 22.75 9.86
C PRO A 55 -9.79 22.27 9.66
N ALA A 56 -10.22 22.07 8.40
CA ALA A 56 -11.54 21.53 8.07
C ALA A 56 -11.56 20.00 7.89
N VAL A 57 -10.43 19.32 8.06
CA VAL A 57 -10.30 17.86 7.90
C VAL A 57 -10.10 17.24 9.28
N ILE A 58 -11.02 16.36 9.68
CA ILE A 58 -10.96 15.64 10.97
C ILE A 58 -10.35 14.26 10.74
N TYR A 59 -10.70 13.62 9.61
CA TYR A 59 -10.21 12.34 9.17
C TYR A 59 -9.89 12.37 7.67
N ALA A 60 -8.88 11.61 7.27
CA ALA A 60 -8.51 11.43 5.88
C ALA A 60 -8.13 9.97 5.63
N ALA A 61 -8.50 9.45 4.46
CA ALA A 61 -8.09 8.15 3.95
C ALA A 61 -7.75 8.28 2.47
N LEU A 62 -6.62 7.71 2.05
CA LEU A 62 -6.19 7.65 0.65
C LEU A 62 -6.21 6.19 0.19
N VAL A 63 -7.02 5.88 -0.81
CA VAL A 63 -7.18 4.52 -1.35
C VAL A 63 -6.81 4.47 -2.82
N SER A 64 -6.32 3.31 -3.29
CA SER A 64 -6.13 3.05 -4.71
C SER A 64 -7.46 2.69 -5.38
N MET A 65 -7.60 3.09 -6.63
CA MET A 65 -8.67 2.69 -7.53
C MET A 65 -8.06 2.33 -8.89
N GLU A 66 -8.62 1.34 -9.57
CA GLU A 66 -8.17 0.94 -10.90
C GLU A 66 -8.25 2.10 -11.90
N ASP A 67 -7.22 2.21 -12.74
CA ASP A 67 -7.09 3.21 -13.79
C ASP A 67 -6.52 2.57 -15.06
N GLU A 68 -7.18 2.77 -16.21
CA GLU A 68 -6.83 2.10 -17.46
C GLU A 68 -5.41 2.43 -17.98
N LEU A 69 -4.87 3.59 -17.62
CA LEU A 69 -3.61 4.08 -18.17
C LEU A 69 -2.46 3.98 -17.17
N MET A 70 -2.74 4.23 -15.90
CA MET A 70 -1.76 4.25 -14.81
C MET A 70 -1.76 2.97 -13.96
N GLY A 71 -2.67 2.03 -14.21
CA GLY A 71 -2.93 0.87 -13.36
C GLY A 71 -3.73 1.27 -12.11
N GLU A 72 -3.21 2.21 -11.33
CA GLU A 72 -3.90 2.76 -10.16
C GLU A 72 -3.94 4.30 -10.18
N LYS A 73 -5.05 4.85 -9.68
CA LYS A 73 -5.19 6.26 -9.31
C LYS A 73 -5.48 6.38 -7.82
N ALA A 74 -5.05 7.48 -7.23
CA ALA A 74 -5.31 7.78 -5.82
C ALA A 74 -6.66 8.49 -5.65
N VAL A 75 -7.48 8.00 -4.74
CA VAL A 75 -8.76 8.59 -4.37
C VAL A 75 -8.71 8.96 -2.90
N LEU A 76 -9.05 10.22 -2.61
CA LEU A 76 -9.00 10.79 -1.29
C LEU A 76 -10.41 10.92 -0.72
N ILE A 77 -10.61 10.42 0.50
CA ILE A 77 -11.86 10.53 1.25
C ILE A 77 -11.55 11.28 2.54
N TRP A 78 -12.31 12.32 2.86
CA TRP A 78 -12.09 13.15 4.04
C TRP A 78 -13.42 13.65 4.62
N TRP A 79 -13.46 13.81 5.94
CA TRP A 79 -14.59 14.37 6.69
C TRP A 79 -14.14 14.98 8.01
#